data_AF-A0A1Y1M2I7-F1
#
_entry.id   AF-A0A1Y1M2I7-F1
#
_cell.length_a   1.000
_cell.length_b   1.000
_cell.length_c   1.000
_cell.angle_alpha   90.00
_cell.angle_beta   90.00
_cell.angle_gamma   90.00
#
_symmetry.space_group_name_H-M   'P 1'
#
loop_
_entity.id
_entity.type
_entity.pdbx_description
1 polymer ?
#
loop_
_entity_poly.entity_id
_entity_poly.type
_entity_poly.pdbx_seq_one_letter_code
_entity_poly.pdbx_strand_id
1 'polypeptide(L)'
;MVEGQRGAMPWEQTNPHLMRKSLPCPDCVVPVSVTCPGEHETSDWPCYAARGGGCGRSCGRVLKCGNHKCFLPCHLVENASDGLSAGSNCLSCENECQKERPEGCTHKCPNPCHSEDCPPCKQMLRVKCLCGLNQPYVVCSEWTSATDKTGLESCGNQCPKNYPCGHRCRANCHAGECLNPELCQKKVKIFCNCKRIK
;
A
#
# COMPACT_ATOMS: atom_id res chain seq x y z
N MET A 1 -76.53 75.43 3.57
CA MET A 1 -75.19 75.21 2.97
C MET A 1 -74.13 75.58 3.99
N VAL A 2 -72.96 74.93 3.89
CA VAL A 2 -71.82 74.92 4.81
C VAL A 2 -71.97 73.89 5.94
N GLU A 3 -71.60 72.64 5.63
CA GLU A 3 -71.07 71.72 6.63
C GLU A 3 -69.69 72.21 7.05
N GLY A 4 -69.56 72.62 8.31
CA GLY A 4 -68.31 73.12 8.86
C GLY A 4 -67.32 71.99 9.14
N GLN A 5 -66.09 72.14 8.65
CA GLN A 5 -64.95 71.33 9.07
C GLN A 5 -64.80 71.43 10.59
N ARG A 6 -64.97 70.31 11.30
CA ARG A 6 -64.65 70.22 12.72
C ARG A 6 -63.12 70.17 12.84
N GLY A 7 -62.55 71.17 13.52
CA GLY A 7 -61.13 71.18 13.85
C GLY A 7 -60.80 70.03 14.79
N ALA A 8 -59.76 69.27 14.45
CA ALA A 8 -59.29 68.17 15.29
C ALA A 8 -58.78 68.72 16.63
N MET A 9 -59.27 68.17 17.73
CA MET A 9 -58.92 68.56 19.10
C MET A 9 -57.50 68.07 19.45
N PRO A 10 -56.75 68.75 20.35
CA PRO A 10 -55.37 68.40 20.70
C PRO A 10 -55.16 67.00 21.31
N TRP A 11 -56.25 66.27 21.55
CA TRP A 11 -56.32 64.99 22.24
C TRP A 11 -56.91 63.88 21.37
N GLU A 12 -57.06 64.10 20.06
CA GLU A 12 -57.41 63.04 19.11
C GLU A 12 -56.29 62.02 19.07
N GLN A 13 -56.43 60.99 19.92
CA GLN A 13 -55.60 59.80 19.91
C GLN A 13 -55.83 59.11 18.57
N THR A 14 -54.92 59.31 17.63
CA THR A 14 -54.87 58.51 16.41
C THR A 14 -54.71 57.06 16.82
N ASN A 15 -55.60 56.19 16.34
CA ASN A 15 -55.51 54.76 16.64
C ASN A 15 -54.08 54.27 16.37
N PRO A 16 -53.46 53.54 17.30
CA PRO A 16 -52.07 53.13 17.14
C PRO A 16 -51.89 52.34 15.86
N HIS A 17 -50.95 52.77 15.02
CA HIS A 17 -50.62 52.09 13.78
C HIS A 17 -49.93 50.76 14.11
N LEU A 18 -50.72 49.68 14.22
CA LEU A 18 -50.20 48.33 14.45
C LEU A 18 -49.46 47.86 13.19
N MET A 19 -48.13 47.83 13.26
CA MET A 19 -47.30 47.21 12.22
C MET A 19 -46.94 45.79 12.64
N ARG A 20 -47.37 44.80 11.86
CA ARG A 20 -46.98 43.40 12.07
C ARG A 20 -45.50 43.23 11.74
N LYS A 21 -44.68 43.03 12.76
CA LYS A 21 -43.26 42.65 12.62
C LYS A 21 -43.13 41.15 12.85
N SER A 22 -42.48 40.43 11.95
CA SER A 22 -42.10 39.03 12.16
C SER A 22 -40.85 38.99 13.02
N LEU A 23 -41.02 38.75 14.32
CA LEU A 23 -39.91 38.45 15.21
C LEU A 23 -39.37 37.04 14.91
N PRO A 24 -38.06 36.80 15.05
CA PRO A 24 -37.53 35.44 14.98
C PRO A 24 -38.19 34.59 16.08
N CYS A 25 -38.67 33.41 15.71
CA CYS A 25 -39.19 32.45 16.68
C CYS A 25 -38.08 32.06 17.66
N PRO A 26 -38.40 31.80 18.95
CA PRO A 26 -37.43 31.29 19.91
C PRO A 26 -36.87 29.93 19.46
N ASP A 27 -35.67 29.59 19.95
CA ASP A 27 -34.99 28.34 19.60
C ASP A 27 -35.87 27.13 19.95
N CYS A 28 -36.15 26.31 18.94
CA CYS A 28 -37.00 25.13 19.08
C CYS A 28 -36.20 23.97 19.70
N VAL A 29 -36.57 23.56 20.92
CA VAL A 29 -35.92 22.46 21.67
C VAL A 29 -36.51 21.08 21.40
N VAL A 30 -37.41 20.97 20.42
CA VAL A 30 -38.05 19.69 20.10
C VAL A 30 -36.99 18.69 19.62
N PRO A 31 -36.94 17.48 20.20
CA PRO A 31 -36.03 16.42 19.80
C PRO A 31 -36.32 15.98 18.35
N VAL A 32 -35.28 15.97 17.50
CA VAL A 32 -35.32 15.44 16.14
C VAL A 32 -34.14 14.51 15.89
N SER A 33 -34.43 13.36 15.29
CA SER A 33 -33.43 12.36 14.91
C SER A 33 -32.62 12.84 13.70
N VAL A 34 -31.33 13.07 13.89
CA VAL A 34 -30.40 13.48 12.83
C VAL A 34 -29.27 12.47 12.71
N THR A 35 -29.08 11.95 11.50
CA THR A 35 -27.93 11.10 11.16
C THR A 35 -26.72 11.96 10.82
N CYS A 36 -25.54 11.60 11.30
CA CYS A 36 -24.34 12.36 10.98
C CYS A 36 -24.00 12.30 9.47
N PRO A 37 -23.32 13.30 8.91
CA PRO A 37 -22.97 13.34 7.47
C PRO A 37 -22.13 12.15 7.01
N GLY A 38 -21.41 11.52 7.94
CA GLY A 38 -20.61 10.32 7.69
C GLY A 38 -21.39 9.00 7.84
N GLU A 39 -22.68 9.04 8.16
CA GLU A 39 -23.57 7.87 8.35
C GLU A 39 -23.13 6.88 9.44
N HIS A 40 -22.43 7.37 10.48
CA HIS A 40 -21.97 6.52 11.59
C HIS A 40 -23.04 6.28 12.66
N GLU A 41 -23.90 7.28 12.93
CA GLU A 41 -24.86 7.24 14.04
C GLU A 41 -26.01 8.24 13.81
N THR A 42 -27.20 7.86 14.26
CA THR A 42 -28.38 8.73 14.36
C THR A 42 -28.56 9.10 15.82
N SER A 43 -28.48 10.39 16.11
CA SER A 43 -28.68 10.92 17.47
C SER A 43 -29.79 11.95 17.47
N ASP A 44 -30.39 12.15 18.63
CA ASP A 44 -31.48 13.09 18.79
C ASP A 44 -30.95 14.47 19.20
N TRP A 45 -31.27 15.49 18.40
CA TRP A 45 -30.81 16.87 18.58
C TRP A 45 -32.02 17.80 18.69
N PRO A 46 -31.92 18.89 19.47
CA PRO A 46 -32.98 19.89 19.46
C PRO A 46 -33.05 20.56 18.07
N CYS A 47 -34.26 20.80 17.57
CA CYS A 47 -34.53 21.36 16.24
C CYS A 47 -33.63 22.54 15.85
N TYR A 48 -33.37 23.48 16.77
CA TYR A 48 -32.51 24.64 16.47
C TYR A 48 -31.06 24.26 16.12
N ALA A 49 -30.57 23.13 16.64
CA ALA A 49 -29.22 22.60 16.46
C ALA A 49 -29.14 21.39 15.51
N ALA A 50 -30.25 21.01 14.87
CA ALA A 50 -30.39 19.83 14.02
C ALA A 50 -29.68 19.93 12.65
N ARG A 51 -28.49 20.54 12.59
CA ARG A 51 -27.69 20.72 11.36
C ARG A 51 -26.69 19.59 11.10
N GLY A 52 -26.78 18.47 11.81
CA GLY A 52 -25.94 17.30 11.57
C GLY A 52 -24.46 17.58 11.79
N GLY A 53 -24.09 17.87 13.04
CA GLY A 53 -22.69 17.94 13.44
C GLY A 53 -21.98 16.61 13.17
N GLY A 54 -20.69 16.65 12.84
CA GLY A 54 -19.89 15.43 12.79
C GLY A 54 -19.92 14.74 14.15
N CYS A 55 -20.20 13.44 14.20
CA CYS A 55 -20.34 12.69 15.46
C CYS A 55 -19.02 12.53 16.25
N GLY A 56 -17.92 13.15 15.80
CA GLY A 56 -16.60 13.06 16.42
C GLY A 56 -15.90 11.69 16.31
N ARG A 57 -16.62 10.64 15.94
CA ARG A 57 -16.06 9.29 15.70
C ARG A 57 -15.15 9.29 14.47
N SER A 58 -14.18 8.37 14.45
CA SER A 58 -13.40 8.10 13.25
C SER A 58 -14.29 7.54 12.14
N CYS A 59 -14.02 7.93 10.88
CA CYS A 59 -14.78 7.53 9.70
C CYS A 59 -14.93 6.00 9.54
N GLY A 60 -13.89 5.22 9.85
CA GLY A 60 -13.96 3.75 9.90
C GLY A 60 -14.14 3.03 8.56
N ARG A 61 -14.37 3.76 7.45
CA ARG A 61 -14.49 3.21 6.10
C ARG A 61 -13.18 2.57 5.62
N VAL A 62 -13.28 1.48 4.89
CA VAL A 62 -12.15 0.69 4.39
C VAL A 62 -11.45 1.45 3.27
N LEU A 63 -10.15 1.70 3.43
CA LEU A 63 -9.33 2.40 2.46
C LEU A 63 -9.13 1.56 1.19
N LYS A 64 -8.67 2.19 0.10
CA LYS A 64 -8.38 1.50 -1.18
C LYS A 64 -7.43 0.31 -1.04
N CYS A 65 -6.61 0.28 0.02
CA CYS A 65 -5.71 -0.83 0.33
C CYS A 65 -6.40 -2.06 0.96
N GLY A 66 -7.71 -2.03 1.23
CA GLY A 66 -8.52 -3.15 1.71
C GLY A 66 -8.31 -3.54 3.18
N ASN A 67 -7.12 -3.29 3.74
CA ASN A 67 -6.73 -3.74 5.08
C ASN A 67 -6.75 -2.65 6.16
N HIS A 68 -6.82 -1.38 5.77
CA HIS A 68 -6.82 -0.27 6.73
C HIS A 68 -8.13 0.51 6.65
N LYS A 69 -8.49 1.15 7.76
CA LYS A 69 -9.69 1.97 7.89
C LYS A 69 -9.33 3.44 8.03
N CYS A 70 -10.19 4.31 7.53
CA CYS A 70 -10.03 5.76 7.64
C CYS A 70 -10.15 6.17 9.12
N PHE A 71 -9.11 6.80 9.67
CA PHE A 71 -9.11 7.30 11.05
C PHE A 71 -9.45 8.79 11.17
N LEU A 72 -9.74 9.47 10.05
CA LEU A 72 -10.16 10.87 10.07
C LEU A 72 -11.44 11.03 10.90
N PRO A 73 -11.63 12.16 11.59
CA PRO A 73 -12.89 12.46 12.26
C PRO A 73 -14.03 12.43 11.25
N CYS A 74 -15.25 12.19 11.75
CA CYS A 74 -16.46 12.11 10.93
C CYS A 74 -16.54 13.27 9.94
N HIS A 75 -16.48 12.94 8.66
CA HIS A 75 -16.53 13.87 7.55
C HIS A 75 -17.53 13.37 6.51
N LEU A 76 -17.92 14.26 5.60
CA LEU A 76 -18.71 13.88 4.44
C LEU A 76 -17.81 13.14 3.45
N VAL A 77 -18.25 11.97 3.00
CA VAL A 77 -17.46 11.14 2.09
C VAL A 77 -17.94 11.33 0.66
N GLU A 78 -17.05 11.87 -0.17
CA GLU A 78 -17.32 12.10 -1.59
C GLU A 78 -16.84 10.92 -2.44
N ASN A 79 -17.61 10.51 -3.45
CA ASN A 79 -17.27 9.44 -4.39
C ASN A 79 -17.00 8.07 -3.73
N ALA A 80 -17.73 7.74 -2.66
CA ALA A 80 -17.74 6.37 -2.16
C ALA A 80 -18.58 5.48 -3.07
N SER A 81 -18.10 4.27 -3.38
CA SER A 81 -18.91 3.26 -4.08
C SER A 81 -20.02 2.70 -3.19
N ASP A 82 -19.76 2.63 -1.87
CA ASP A 82 -20.65 2.02 -0.88
C ASP A 82 -20.45 2.71 0.48
N GLY A 83 -21.38 2.53 1.42
CA GLY A 83 -21.27 3.07 2.79
C GLY A 83 -20.04 2.56 3.57
N LEU A 84 -19.38 1.48 3.13
CA LEU A 84 -18.17 0.92 3.75
C LEU A 84 -16.86 1.39 3.10
N SER A 85 -16.88 1.86 1.86
CA SER A 85 -15.66 2.10 1.06
C SER A 85 -15.21 3.55 1.17
N ALA A 86 -13.91 3.77 1.33
CA ALA A 86 -13.34 5.11 1.43
C ALA A 86 -13.53 5.90 0.12
N GLY A 87 -14.01 7.14 0.25
CA GLY A 87 -14.12 8.08 -0.86
C GLY A 87 -12.82 8.81 -1.18
N SER A 88 -12.89 9.76 -2.10
CA SER A 88 -11.72 10.55 -2.55
C SER A 88 -11.15 11.46 -1.46
N ASN A 89 -11.99 11.91 -0.51
CA ASN A 89 -11.60 12.79 0.59
C ASN A 89 -11.24 12.02 1.88
N CYS A 90 -11.28 10.69 1.85
CA CYS A 90 -10.77 9.87 2.96
C CYS A 90 -9.23 9.82 2.94
N LEU A 91 -8.66 9.40 4.06
CA LEU A 91 -7.21 9.29 4.19
C LEU A 91 -6.62 8.27 3.20
N SER A 92 -5.46 8.59 2.63
CA SER A 92 -4.67 7.62 1.87
C SER A 92 -3.84 6.74 2.80
N CYS A 93 -3.78 5.44 2.52
CA CYS A 93 -2.96 4.55 3.31
C CYS A 93 -1.47 4.70 2.94
N GLU A 94 -0.67 5.17 3.90
CA GLU A 94 0.79 5.29 3.76
C GLU A 94 1.56 4.26 4.61
N ASN A 95 0.85 3.35 5.28
CA ASN A 95 1.47 2.28 6.06
C ASN A 95 2.26 1.32 5.17
N GLU A 96 3.36 0.77 5.69
CA GLU A 96 4.13 -0.29 5.03
C GLU A 96 3.29 -1.58 4.88
N CYS A 97 3.51 -2.31 3.79
CA CYS A 97 2.87 -3.60 3.60
C CYS A 97 3.39 -4.64 4.61
N GLN A 98 2.49 -5.15 5.47
CA GLN A 98 2.78 -6.20 6.47
C GLN A 98 2.45 -7.61 5.98
N LYS A 99 2.13 -7.79 4.69
CA LYS A 99 1.85 -9.13 4.15
C LYS A 99 3.13 -9.96 4.10
N GLU A 100 3.02 -11.20 4.58
CA GLU A 100 4.09 -12.17 4.46
C GLU A 100 4.27 -12.58 3.00
N ARG A 101 5.53 -12.69 2.56
CA ARG A 101 5.86 -13.13 1.22
C ARG A 101 5.79 -14.66 1.12
N PRO A 102 5.66 -15.22 -0.09
CA PRO A 102 5.67 -16.67 -0.30
C PRO A 102 6.91 -17.34 0.31
N GLU A 103 6.76 -18.64 0.60
CA GLU A 103 7.77 -19.44 1.29
C GLU A 103 9.17 -19.28 0.66
N GLY A 104 10.16 -18.98 1.50
CA GLY A 104 11.56 -18.78 1.08
C GLY A 104 11.99 -17.33 0.85
N CYS A 105 11.08 -16.35 0.88
CA CYS A 105 11.42 -14.93 0.85
C CYS A 105 11.25 -14.28 2.24
N THR A 106 12.35 -13.90 2.89
CA THR A 106 12.34 -13.21 4.19
C THR A 106 12.31 -11.68 4.08
N HIS A 107 12.17 -11.14 2.86
CA HIS A 107 12.23 -9.71 2.61
C HIS A 107 10.86 -9.05 2.73
N LYS A 108 10.81 -7.91 3.43
CA LYS A 108 9.62 -7.04 3.45
C LYS A 108 9.27 -6.51 2.06
N CYS A 109 7.99 -6.23 1.83
CA CYS A 109 7.54 -5.57 0.62
C CYS A 109 7.88 -4.07 0.71
N PRO A 110 8.57 -3.48 -0.30
CA PRO A 110 8.93 -2.06 -0.28
C PRO A 110 7.75 -1.13 -0.61
N ASN A 111 6.61 -1.68 -1.04
CA ASN A 111 5.43 -0.89 -1.39
C ASN A 111 4.60 -0.54 -0.15
N PRO A 112 3.87 0.58 -0.19
CA PRO A 112 2.82 0.86 0.79
C PRO A 112 1.76 -0.25 0.76
N CYS A 113 0.92 -0.28 1.79
CA CYS A 113 -0.15 -1.26 1.90
C CYS A 113 -1.00 -1.30 0.64
N HIS A 114 -1.17 -2.50 0.10
CA HIS A 114 -1.89 -2.75 -1.14
C HIS A 114 -2.84 -3.94 -0.97
N SER A 115 -3.95 -3.92 -1.71
CA SER A 115 -4.97 -4.98 -1.68
C SER A 115 -4.53 -6.21 -2.46
N GLU A 116 -3.91 -5.99 -3.62
CA GLU A 116 -3.40 -7.01 -4.54
C GLU A 116 -2.31 -7.90 -3.89
N ASP A 117 -1.93 -8.99 -4.55
CA ASP A 117 -0.78 -9.80 -4.13
C ASP A 117 0.54 -9.00 -4.18
N CYS A 118 1.52 -9.39 -3.36
CA CYS A 118 2.80 -8.68 -3.32
C CYS A 118 3.59 -8.92 -4.62
N PRO A 119 4.12 -7.86 -5.28
CA PRO A 119 4.95 -8.07 -6.45
C PRO A 119 6.22 -8.86 -6.10
N PRO A 120 6.79 -9.59 -7.07
CA PRO A 120 7.94 -10.47 -6.87
C PRO A 120 9.12 -9.70 -6.28
N CYS A 121 9.86 -10.38 -5.40
CA CYS A 121 10.98 -9.78 -4.69
C CYS A 121 12.16 -9.52 -5.62
N LYS A 122 12.49 -8.24 -5.85
CA LYS A 122 13.65 -7.80 -6.64
C LYS A 122 14.95 -7.66 -5.83
N GLN A 123 14.95 -8.09 -4.57
CA GLN A 123 16.17 -8.06 -3.74
C GLN A 123 17.16 -9.10 -4.22
N MET A 124 18.45 -8.78 -4.14
CA MET A 124 19.51 -9.71 -4.54
C MET A 124 19.95 -10.56 -3.34
N LEU A 125 19.98 -11.87 -3.54
CA LEU A 125 20.51 -12.85 -2.60
C LEU A 125 21.93 -13.24 -2.99
N ARG A 126 22.82 -13.34 -2.01
CA ARG A 126 24.14 -13.96 -2.18
C ARG A 126 23.99 -15.45 -1.95
N VAL A 127 24.14 -16.24 -3.02
CA VAL A 127 24.08 -17.70 -2.94
C VAL A 127 25.48 -18.27 -3.06
N LYS A 128 25.72 -19.42 -2.44
CA LYS A 128 27.01 -20.09 -2.52
C LYS A 128 27.14 -20.74 -3.89
N CYS A 129 28.25 -20.49 -4.57
CA CYS A 129 28.46 -21.09 -5.88
C CYS A 129 28.74 -22.60 -5.78
N LEU A 130 28.37 -23.36 -6.81
CA LEU A 130 28.70 -24.79 -6.95
C LEU A 130 30.21 -25.09 -6.88
N CYS A 131 31.06 -24.15 -7.30
CA CYS A 131 32.51 -24.29 -7.16
C CYS A 131 33.04 -24.01 -5.75
N GLY A 132 32.21 -23.46 -4.85
CA GLY A 132 32.58 -23.09 -3.48
C GLY A 132 33.47 -21.86 -3.34
N LEU A 133 34.00 -21.31 -4.45
CA LEU A 133 34.96 -20.20 -4.44
C LEU A 133 34.31 -18.82 -4.55
N ASN A 134 33.14 -18.73 -5.18
CA ASN A 134 32.45 -17.47 -5.44
C ASN A 134 31.04 -17.48 -4.84
N GLN A 135 30.43 -16.30 -4.77
CA GLN A 135 29.05 -16.13 -4.34
C GLN A 135 28.31 -15.24 -5.35
N PRO A 136 27.63 -15.82 -6.36
CA PRO A 136 26.85 -15.03 -7.31
C PRO A 136 25.66 -14.35 -6.61
N TYR A 137 25.26 -13.21 -7.19
CA TYR A 137 24.06 -12.49 -6.78
C TYR A 137 22.90 -12.89 -7.68
N VAL A 138 21.84 -13.41 -7.07
CA VAL A 138 20.64 -13.89 -7.77
C VAL A 138 19.42 -13.16 -7.26
N VAL A 139 18.41 -12.96 -8.10
CA VAL A 139 17.18 -12.27 -7.67
C VAL A 139 16.38 -13.20 -6.77
N CYS A 140 15.89 -12.67 -5.65
CA CYS A 140 15.16 -13.46 -4.65
C CYS A 140 13.95 -14.18 -5.24
N SER A 141 13.16 -13.51 -6.10
CA SER A 141 12.01 -14.15 -6.75
C SER A 141 12.40 -15.33 -7.64
N GLU A 142 13.50 -15.21 -8.38
CA GLU A 142 14.01 -16.29 -9.23
C GLU A 142 14.49 -17.46 -8.37
N TRP A 143 15.18 -17.17 -7.26
CA TRP A 143 15.64 -18.19 -6.32
C TRP A 143 14.50 -18.97 -5.65
N THR A 144 13.43 -18.28 -5.25
CA THR A 144 12.28 -18.91 -4.59
C THR A 144 11.40 -19.69 -5.56
N SER A 145 11.28 -19.24 -6.81
CA SER A 145 10.43 -19.87 -7.82
C SER A 145 11.14 -20.95 -8.64
N ALA A 146 12.48 -20.99 -8.66
CA ALA A 146 13.23 -21.97 -9.44
C ALA A 146 13.23 -23.37 -8.81
N THR A 147 12.82 -24.36 -9.60
CA THR A 147 12.94 -25.79 -9.26
C THR A 147 14.40 -26.27 -9.39
N ASP A 148 15.09 -25.87 -10.46
CA ASP A 148 16.53 -26.11 -10.65
C ASP A 148 17.34 -24.86 -10.32
N LYS A 149 18.16 -24.95 -9.27
CA LYS A 149 19.00 -23.85 -8.78
C LYS A 149 20.40 -23.90 -9.35
N THR A 150 20.75 -24.96 -10.08
CA THR A 150 22.08 -25.19 -10.62
C THR A 150 22.56 -24.05 -11.52
N GLY A 151 21.66 -23.49 -12.35
CA GLY A 151 21.98 -22.32 -13.17
C GLY A 151 22.27 -21.06 -12.36
N LEU A 152 21.49 -20.82 -11.30
CA LEU A 152 21.58 -19.65 -10.42
C LEU A 152 22.80 -19.72 -9.48
N GLU A 153 23.18 -20.92 -9.06
CA GLU A 153 24.36 -21.17 -8.24
C GLU A 153 25.66 -21.19 -9.06
N SER A 154 25.58 -21.12 -10.39
CA SER A 154 26.77 -21.02 -11.24
C SER A 154 27.26 -19.57 -11.30
N CYS A 155 28.54 -19.34 -10.98
CA CYS A 155 29.14 -18.01 -11.09
C CYS A 155 29.49 -17.62 -12.53
N GLY A 156 29.22 -18.48 -13.53
CA GLY A 156 29.55 -18.26 -14.93
C GLY A 156 31.06 -18.33 -15.27
N ASN A 157 31.95 -18.33 -14.28
CA ASN A 157 33.39 -18.44 -14.48
C ASN A 157 33.82 -19.84 -14.89
N GLN A 158 35.00 -19.96 -15.50
CA GLN A 158 35.62 -21.25 -15.83
C GLN A 158 35.83 -22.12 -14.58
N CYS A 159 35.41 -23.38 -14.65
CA CYS A 159 35.53 -24.34 -13.56
C CYS A 159 36.98 -24.40 -13.01
N PRO A 160 37.17 -24.37 -11.68
CA PRO A 160 38.50 -24.40 -11.06
C PRO A 160 39.14 -25.80 -11.05
N LYS A 161 38.38 -26.85 -11.38
CA LYS A 161 38.87 -28.23 -11.36
C LYS A 161 39.74 -28.52 -12.58
N ASN A 162 40.76 -29.36 -12.37
CA ASN A 162 41.62 -29.86 -13.44
C ASN A 162 41.19 -31.26 -13.86
N TYR A 163 41.33 -31.54 -15.15
CA TYR A 163 41.24 -32.88 -15.72
C TYR A 163 42.40 -33.77 -15.23
N PRO A 164 42.30 -35.11 -15.34
CA PRO A 164 43.37 -36.04 -14.94
C PRO A 164 44.70 -35.78 -15.68
N CYS A 165 44.66 -35.19 -16.88
CA CYS A 165 45.84 -34.75 -17.61
C CYS A 165 46.52 -33.49 -17.03
N GLY A 166 46.01 -32.90 -15.94
CA GLY A 166 46.54 -31.71 -15.27
C GLY A 166 46.06 -30.37 -15.84
N HIS A 167 45.27 -30.36 -16.91
CA HIS A 167 44.73 -29.13 -17.51
C HIS A 167 43.42 -28.68 -16.86
N ARG A 168 43.23 -27.37 -16.74
CA ARG A 168 41.98 -26.79 -16.23
C ARG A 168 40.78 -27.06 -17.14
N CYS A 169 39.64 -27.44 -16.55
CA CYS A 169 38.39 -27.68 -17.25
C CYS A 169 37.96 -26.43 -18.03
N ARG A 170 37.49 -26.60 -19.27
CA ARG A 170 37.05 -25.48 -20.15
C ARG A 170 35.60 -25.07 -19.95
N ALA A 171 34.80 -25.91 -19.30
CA ALA A 171 33.40 -25.60 -19.04
C ALA A 171 33.26 -24.49 -17.98
N ASN A 172 32.15 -23.75 -18.07
CA ASN A 172 31.73 -22.85 -17.00
C ASN A 172 31.43 -23.64 -15.73
N CYS A 173 31.36 -22.95 -14.59
CA CYS A 173 31.02 -23.56 -13.32
C CYS A 173 29.75 -24.42 -13.47
N HIS A 174 29.89 -25.70 -13.11
CA HIS A 174 28.86 -26.72 -13.29
C HIS A 174 28.78 -27.58 -12.02
N ALA A 175 27.65 -28.24 -11.82
CA ALA A 175 27.51 -29.25 -10.78
C ALA A 175 28.34 -30.51 -11.12
N GLY A 176 28.80 -31.21 -10.09
CA GLY A 176 29.40 -32.54 -10.24
C GLY A 176 30.78 -32.58 -10.88
N GLU A 177 31.04 -33.68 -11.60
CA GLU A 177 32.31 -33.96 -12.27
C GLU A 177 32.47 -33.19 -13.58
N CYS A 178 33.71 -32.92 -13.97
CA CYS A 178 33.98 -32.16 -15.18
C CYS A 178 33.60 -32.96 -16.42
N LEU A 179 32.79 -32.35 -17.29
CA LEU A 179 32.42 -32.94 -18.56
C LEU A 179 33.65 -33.16 -19.44
N ASN A 180 33.72 -34.35 -20.04
CA ASN A 180 34.70 -34.75 -21.06
C ASN A 180 36.18 -34.60 -20.65
N PRO A 181 36.65 -35.31 -19.60
CA PRO A 181 38.07 -35.31 -19.25
C PRO A 181 38.97 -35.90 -20.34
N GLU A 182 38.45 -36.88 -21.07
CA GLU A 182 39.14 -37.64 -22.11
C GLU A 182 39.40 -36.80 -23.39
N LEU A 183 38.59 -35.78 -23.65
CA LEU A 183 38.69 -34.94 -24.86
C LEU A 183 39.72 -33.81 -24.72
N CYS A 184 40.55 -33.84 -23.67
CA CYS A 184 41.59 -32.84 -23.50
C CYS A 184 42.75 -33.06 -24.49
N GLN A 185 42.66 -32.46 -25.67
CA GLN A 185 43.69 -32.54 -26.73
C GLN A 185 44.95 -31.69 -26.47
N LYS A 186 45.18 -31.25 -25.24
CA LYS A 186 46.35 -30.42 -24.90
C LYS A 186 47.56 -31.30 -24.62
N LYS A 187 48.72 -30.92 -25.16
CA LYS A 187 49.99 -31.62 -24.96
C LYS A 187 50.41 -31.55 -23.49
N VAL A 188 50.68 -32.71 -22.88
CA VAL A 188 51.24 -32.81 -21.51
C VAL A 188 52.72 -33.14 -21.58
N LYS A 189 53.50 -32.60 -20.65
CA LYS A 189 54.93 -32.93 -20.53
C LYS A 189 55.06 -34.16 -19.62
N ILE A 190 55.38 -35.31 -20.19
CA ILE A 190 55.66 -36.53 -19.42
C ILE A 190 57.17 -36.68 -19.23
N PHE A 191 57.59 -37.05 -18.03
CA PHE A 191 58.99 -37.33 -17.72
C PHE A 191 59.20 -38.83 -17.67
N CYS A 192 60.25 -39.34 -18.33
CA CYS A 192 60.65 -40.74 -18.14
C CYS A 192 61.26 -40.91 -16.75
N ASN A 193 60.82 -41.91 -16.00
CA ASN A 193 61.44 -42.29 -14.72
C ASN A 193 62.94 -42.63 -14.85
N CYS A 194 63.39 -42.94 -16.06
CA CYS A 194 64.78 -43.17 -16.40
C CYS A 194 65.66 -41.91 -16.40
N LYS A 195 65.09 -40.69 -16.25
CA LYS A 195 65.77 -39.37 -16.27
C LYS A 195 66.70 -39.12 -17.48
N ARG A 196 66.63 -39.96 -18.52
CA ARG A 196 67.60 -39.98 -19.63
C ARG A 196 67.29 -39.00 -20.76
N ILE A 197 66.08 -38.47 -20.81
CA ILE A 197 65.63 -37.55 -21.87
C ILE A 197 65.05 -36.33 -21.14
N LYS A 198 65.67 -35.16 -21.35
CA LYS A 198 65.24 -33.85 -20.83
C LYS A 198 64.14 -33.24 -21.70
#